data_AF-A0A933MAC1-F1
#
_entry.id   AF-A0A933MAC1-F1
#
_cell.length_a   1.000
_cell.length_b   1.000
_cell.length_c   1.000
_cell.angle_alpha   90.00
_cell.angle_beta   90.00
_cell.angle_gamma   90.00
#
_symmetry.space_group_name_H-M   'P 1'
#
loop_
_entity.id
_entity.type
_entity.pdbx_description
1 polymer ?
#
loop_
_entity_poly.entity_id
_entity_poly.type
_entity_poly.pdbx_seq_one_letter_code
_entity_poly.pdbx_strand_id
1 'polypeptide(L)' 'MNGRRPTQTWVTGEYLTDPYTLEIKPAVPPGKYKILVGWYDASDPAFARLHVFDASGKDVGDFVGLSQMVVVK' A
#
# COMPACT_ATOMS: atom_id res chain seq x y z
N MET A 1 8.48 -11.68 -4.09
CA MET A 1 9.31 -11.68 -2.86
C MET A 1 8.48 -11.96 -1.60
N ASN A 2 7.14 -11.96 -1.68
CA ASN A 2 6.21 -12.26 -0.59
C ASN A 2 6.47 -11.44 0.67
N GLY A 3 6.83 -10.16 0.51
CA GLY A 3 7.15 -9.22 1.58
C GLY A 3 8.48 -9.47 2.29
N ARG A 4 9.32 -10.40 1.81
CA ARG A 4 10.55 -10.82 2.51
C ARG A 4 11.77 -9.93 2.28
N ARG A 5 11.62 -8.81 1.56
CA ARG A 5 12.71 -7.86 1.33
C ARG A 5 12.58 -6.68 2.30
N PRO A 6 13.37 -6.62 3.38
CA PRO A 6 13.23 -5.57 4.38
C PRO A 6 13.41 -4.19 3.77
N THR A 7 12.48 -3.27 4.04
CA THR A 7 12.48 -1.90 3.49
C THR A 7 13.73 -1.10 3.86
N GLN A 8 14.36 -1.42 4.99
CA GLN A 8 15.65 -0.84 5.42
C GLN A 8 16.83 -1.16 4.48
N THR A 9 16.68 -2.15 3.60
CA THR A 9 17.74 -2.56 2.66
C THR A 9 17.58 -1.96 1.27
N TRP A 10 16.52 -1.15 1.07
CA TRP A 10 16.22 -0.55 -0.22
C TRP A 10 17.15 0.63 -0.49
N VAL A 11 17.54 0.81 -1.74
CA VAL A 11 18.30 1.98 -2.18
C VAL A 11 17.45 2.89 -3.07
N THR A 12 17.76 4.18 -3.07
CA THR A 12 17.02 5.17 -3.88
C THR A 12 17.08 4.80 -5.37
N GLY A 13 15.92 4.77 -6.02
CA GLY A 13 15.80 4.42 -7.44
C GLY A 13 15.74 2.91 -7.72
N GLU A 14 15.84 2.06 -6.69
CA GLU A 14 15.65 0.62 -6.85
C GLU A 14 14.19 0.28 -7.17
N TYR A 15 14.00 -0.62 -8.13
CA TYR A 15 12.69 -1.17 -8.47
C TYR A 15 12.57 -2.60 -7.98
N LEU A 16 11.52 -2.86 -7.20
CA LEU A 16 11.22 -4.16 -6.63
C LEU A 16 9.83 -4.61 -7.07
N THR A 17 9.74 -5.80 -7.67
CA THR A 17 8.47 -6.42 -8.04
C THR A 17 8.08 -7.46 -7.02
N ASP A 18 6.94 -7.26 -6.36
CA ASP A 18 6.38 -8.23 -5.43
C ASP A 18 4.89 -8.48 -5.69
N PRO A 19 4.51 -9.66 -6.23
CA PRO A 19 3.12 -9.98 -6.50
C PRO A 19 2.31 -10.25 -5.21
N TYR A 20 1.15 -9.63 -5.09
CA TYR A 20 0.16 -9.90 -4.04
C TYR A 20 -1.19 -10.22 -4.66
N THR A 21 -1.84 -11.27 -4.15
CA THR A 21 -3.21 -11.64 -4.53
C THR A 21 -4.18 -11.12 -3.47
N LEU A 22 -5.16 -10.31 -3.89
CA LEU A 22 -6.25 -9.86 -3.04
C LEU A 22 -7.50 -10.67 -3.35
N GLU A 23 -7.97 -11.46 -2.38
CA GLU A 23 -9.21 -12.22 -2.50
C GLU A 23 -10.41 -11.36 -2.10
N ILE A 24 -11.39 -11.24 -2.98
CA ILE A 24 -12.65 -10.54 -2.71
C ILE A 24 -13.64 -11.54 -2.12
N LYS A 25 -13.99 -11.35 -0.84
CA LYS A 25 -14.95 -12.22 -0.16
C LYS A 25 -16.33 -12.13 -0.82
N PRO A 26 -17.12 -13.22 -0.90
CA PRO A 26 -18.46 -13.21 -1.49
C PRO A 26 -19.45 -12.23 -0.81
N ALA A 27 -19.21 -11.88 0.45
CA ALA A 27 -20.04 -10.94 1.21
C ALA A 27 -19.74 -9.45 0.91
N VAL A 28 -18.73 -9.15 0.07
CA VAL A 28 -18.44 -7.78 -0.34
C VAL A 28 -19.59 -7.27 -1.21
N PRO A 29 -20.24 -6.15 -0.87
CA PRO A 29 -21.31 -5.61 -1.68
C PRO A 29 -20.86 -5.30 -3.13
N PRO A 30 -21.77 -5.41 -4.11
CA PRO A 30 -21.48 -4.93 -5.46
C PRO A 30 -21.15 -3.43 -5.46
N GLY A 31 -20.15 -3.03 -6.23
CA GLY A 31 -19.71 -1.64 -6.24
C GLY A 31 -18.34 -1.42 -6.87
N LYS A 32 -17.92 -0.16 -6.88
CA LYS A 32 -16.58 0.26 -7.33
C LYS A 32 -15.72 0.58 -6.12
N TYR A 33 -14.60 -0.12 -5.97
CA TYR A 33 -13.69 0.00 -4.84
C TYR A 33 -12.34 0.56 -5.28
N LYS A 34 -11.74 1.41 -4.45
CA LYS A 34 -10.35 1.87 -4.59
C LYS A 34 -9.44 0.95 -3.79
N ILE A 35 -8.28 0.63 -4.33
CA ILE A 35 -7.20 -0.01 -3.57
C ILE A 35 -6.31 1.09 -3.01
N LEU A 36 -6.09 1.08 -1.70
CA LEU A 36 -5.16 1.95 -1.02
C LEU A 36 -3.95 1.13 -0.56
N VAL A 37 -2.76 1.68 -0.72
CA VAL A 37 -1.49 1.07 -0.30
C VAL A 37 -0.78 2.06 0.60
N GLY A 38 -0.16 1.60 1.67
CA GLY A 38 0.83 2.44 2.34
C GLY A 38 1.55 1.70 3.45
N TRP A 39 2.48 2.41 4.06
CA TRP A 39 3.43 1.83 5.00
C TRP A 39 3.00 2.07 6.44
N TYR A 40 3.58 1.28 7.33
CA TYR A 40 3.41 1.40 8.75
C TYR A 40 4.77 1.20 9.42
N ASP A 41 4.91 1.74 10.64
CA ASP A 41 6.07 1.45 11.47
C ASP A 41 5.94 0.03 12.05
N ALA A 42 6.74 -0.89 11.53
CA ALA A 42 6.75 -2.27 12.00
C ALA A 42 7.45 -2.45 13.36
N SER A 43 8.17 -1.43 13.84
CA SER A 43 8.79 -1.43 15.17
C SER A 43 7.84 -0.95 16.27
N ASP A 44 6.78 -0.24 15.90
CA ASP A 44 5.69 0.14 16.80
C ASP A 44 4.68 -1.02 16.94
N PRO A 45 4.40 -1.51 18.16
CA PRO A 45 3.36 -2.53 18.38
C PRO A 45 1.97 -2.13 17.89
N ALA A 46 1.67 -0.83 17.79
CA ALA A 46 0.41 -0.32 17.26
C ALA A 46 0.37 -0.30 15.72
N PHE A 47 1.49 -0.57 15.05
CA PHE A 47 1.64 -0.50 13.59
C PHE A 47 1.13 0.84 13.02
N ALA A 48 1.57 1.94 13.63
CA ALA A 48 1.17 3.28 13.24
C ALA A 48 1.44 3.52 11.74
N ARG A 49 0.47 4.13 11.04
CA ARG A 49 0.60 4.45 9.61
C ARG A 49 1.64 5.53 9.40
N LEU A 50 2.49 5.36 8.38
CA LEU A 50 3.50 6.33 8.02
C LEU A 50 2.94 7.35 7.02
N HIS A 51 3.32 8.61 7.20
CA HIS A 51 3.00 9.69 6.28
C HIS A 51 3.67 9.49 4.92
N VAL A 52 2.94 9.87 3.88
CA VAL A 52 3.39 9.92 2.49
C VAL A 52 3.67 11.39 2.15
N PHE A 53 4.84 11.63 1.59
CA PHE A 53 5.24 12.96 1.14
C PHE A 53 5.38 12.96 -0.38
N ASP A 54 4.90 14.02 -1.03
CA ASP A 54 5.14 14.23 -2.46
C ASP A 54 6.59 14.71 -2.73
N ALA A 55 6.93 14.90 -4.01
CA ALA A 55 8.26 15.32 -4.42
C ALA A 55 8.67 16.71 -3.90
N SER A 56 7.72 17.54 -3.45
CA SER A 56 7.97 18.84 -2.83
C SER A 56 8.17 18.76 -1.31
N GLY A 57 8.01 17.57 -0.73
CA GLY A 57 8.05 17.35 0.72
C GLY A 57 6.73 17.67 1.42
N LYS A 58 5.63 17.87 0.68
CA LYS A 58 4.32 18.09 1.27
C LYS A 58 3.70 16.77 1.71
N ASP A 59 3.17 16.73 2.93
CA ASP A 59 2.37 15.60 3.43
C ASP A 59 1.06 15.48 2.63
N VAL A 60 0.80 14.28 2.11
CA VAL A 60 -0.38 13.96 1.30
C VAL A 60 -1.27 12.87 1.93
N GLY A 61 -1.07 12.59 3.22
CA GLY A 61 -1.79 11.57 3.98
C GLY A 61 -0.90 10.38 4.31
N ASP A 62 -1.50 9.23 4.60
CA ASP A 62 -0.78 8.04 5.09
C ASP A 62 -0.96 6.82 4.16
N PHE A 63 -1.45 7.04 2.95
CA PHE A 63 -1.58 6.04 1.89
C PHE A 63 -1.48 6.68 0.49
N VAL A 64 -1.18 5.84 -0.50
CA VAL A 64 -1.35 6.12 -1.92
C VAL A 64 -2.50 5.29 -2.47
N GLY A 65 -3.38 5.92 -3.25
CA GLY A 65 -4.43 5.21 -3.98
C GLY A 65 -3.91 4.66 -5.30
N LEU A 66 -4.19 3.40 -5.61
CA LEU A 66 -3.98 2.87 -6.96
C LEU A 66 -5.03 3.46 -7.90
N SER A 67 -4.60 3.81 -9.11
CA SER A 67 -5.44 4.43 -10.13
C SER A 67 -6.54 3.49 -10.65
N GLN A 68 -6.29 2.18 -10.62
CA GLN A 68 -7.25 1.18 -11.06
C GLN A 68 -8.36 0.95 -10.02
N MET A 69 -9.61 1.10 -10.46
CA MET A 69 -10.79 0.72 -9.69
C MET A 69 -11.07 -0.77 -9.83
N VAL A 70 -11.47 -1.41 -8.73
CA VAL A 70 -11.98 -2.79 -8.72
C VAL A 70 -13.49 -2.75 -8.78
N VAL A 71 -14.09 -3.52 -9.70
CA VAL A 71 -15.54 -3.65 -9.83
C VAL A 71 -15.97 -5.00 -9.26
N VAL A 72 -16.72 -4.97 -8.16
CA VAL A 72 -17.41 -6.13 -7.60
C VAL A 72 -18.82 -6.15 -8.16
N LYS A 73 -19.25 -7.29 -8.69
CA LYS A 73 -20.56 -7.50 -9.30
C LYS A 73 -21.46 -8.30 -8.38
#